data_AF-A0A091MD32-F1
#
_entry.id   AF-A0A091MD32-F1
#
_cell.length_a   1.000
_cell.length_b   1.000
_cell.length_c   1.000
_cell.angle_alpha   90.00
_cell.angle_beta   90.00
_cell.angle_gamma   90.00
#
_symmetry.space_group_name_H-M   'P 1'
#
loop_
_entity.id
_entity.type
_entity.pdbx_description
1 polymer ?
#
loop_
_entity_poly.entity_id
_entity_poly.type
_entity_poly.pdbx_seq_one_letter_code
_entity_poly.pdbx_strand_id
1 'polypeptide(L)'
;QLLGQWFYIAGATRYPPHLEEMKAVKYEAFSFFPVNHEDELNVTGFMRLNETCLERNSKVHVFLQNSTLMHVDENQVVSVAKMIQSDKDLLILNHTNIDFPSLSLSARTPNVSKEHLEEFKAHLHCLGFTEEEVLYTS
;
A
#
# COMPACT_ATOMS: atom_id res chain seq x y z
N GLN A 1 -0.08 3.56 14.43
CA GLN A 1 -0.27 5.00 14.15
C GLN A 1 0.06 5.22 12.67
N LEU A 2 -0.86 5.78 11.86
CA LEU A 2 -0.71 5.88 10.40
C LEU A 2 0.04 7.13 9.92
N LEU A 3 -0.07 8.25 10.63
CA LEU A 3 0.51 9.52 10.19
C LEU A 3 2.00 9.45 9.85
N GLY A 4 2.43 10.36 8.97
CA GLY A 4 3.82 10.47 8.53
C GLY A 4 4.15 9.63 7.29
N GLN A 5 5.44 9.53 7.01
CA GLN A 5 5.96 8.93 5.79
C GLN A 5 5.99 7.39 5.86
N TRP A 6 5.76 6.79 4.69
CA TRP A 6 5.82 5.37 4.39
C TRP A 6 6.52 5.18 3.05
N PHE A 7 7.19 4.05 2.91
CA PHE A 7 7.82 3.58 1.68
C PHE A 7 7.09 2.32 1.26
N TYR A 8 6.58 2.29 0.03
CA TYR A 8 6.10 1.07 -0.57
C TYR A 8 7.30 0.15 -0.81
N ILE A 9 7.22 -1.09 -0.36
CA ILE A 9 8.34 -2.04 -0.41
C ILE A 9 8.05 -3.13 -1.44
N ALA A 10 6.84 -3.68 -1.38
CA ALA A 10 6.46 -4.80 -2.22
C ALA A 10 4.94 -4.93 -2.35
N GLY A 11 4.50 -5.68 -3.35
CA GLY A 11 3.14 -6.16 -3.41
C GLY A 11 2.98 -7.33 -4.36
N ALA A 12 1.81 -7.94 -4.32
CA ALA A 12 1.42 -9.00 -5.24
C ALA A 12 -0.05 -8.81 -5.62
N THR A 13 -0.37 -8.96 -6.90
CA THR A 13 -1.73 -8.89 -7.41
C THR A 13 -1.88 -9.79 -8.62
N ARG A 14 -3.08 -10.38 -8.79
CA ARG A 14 -3.44 -11.10 -10.02
C ARG A 14 -4.33 -10.29 -10.95
N TYR A 15 -4.62 -9.03 -10.61
CA TYR A 15 -5.38 -8.14 -11.47
C TYR A 15 -4.48 -7.57 -12.58
N PRO A 16 -4.69 -7.91 -13.87
CA PRO A 16 -3.73 -7.58 -14.92
C PRO A 16 -3.41 -6.08 -15.08
N PRO A 17 -4.38 -5.15 -15.00
CA PRO A 17 -4.07 -3.72 -15.10
C PRO A 17 -3.12 -3.22 -13.99
N HIS A 18 -3.33 -3.63 -12.74
CA HIS A 18 -2.44 -3.24 -11.64
C HIS A 18 -1.08 -3.94 -11.72
N LEU A 19 -1.03 -5.17 -12.25
CA LEU A 19 0.23 -5.89 -12.40
C LEU A 19 1.20 -5.14 -13.33
N GLU A 20 0.71 -4.59 -14.43
CA GLU A 20 1.54 -3.83 -15.36
C GLU A 20 2.01 -2.50 -14.75
N GLU A 21 1.15 -1.82 -13.99
CA GLU A 21 1.53 -0.61 -13.24
C GLU A 21 2.63 -0.93 -12.21
N MET A 22 2.42 -1.96 -11.38
CA MET A 22 3.38 -2.37 -10.35
C MET A 22 4.76 -2.74 -10.92
N LYS A 23 4.84 -3.37 -12.11
CA LYS A 23 6.12 -3.64 -12.80
C LYS A 23 6.87 -2.36 -13.19
N ALA A 24 6.14 -1.29 -13.49
CA ALA A 24 6.70 0.00 -13.86
C ALA A 24 7.14 0.83 -12.64
N VAL A 25 6.54 0.61 -11.46
CA VAL A 25 6.94 1.26 -10.21
C VAL A 25 8.34 0.79 -9.82
N LYS A 26 9.29 1.72 -9.83
CA LYS A 26 10.66 1.49 -9.33
C LYS A 26 10.81 1.96 -7.90
N TYR A 27 10.11 3.00 -7.52
CA TYR A 27 10.12 3.53 -6.16
C TYR A 27 8.78 4.18 -5.87
N GLU A 28 8.29 4.05 -4.65
CA GLU A 28 7.13 4.79 -4.19
C GLU A 28 7.24 5.09 -2.68
N ALA A 29 6.96 6.34 -2.33
CA ALA A 29 6.83 6.77 -0.95
C ALA A 29 5.65 7.71 -0.83
N PHE A 30 4.95 7.65 0.29
CA PHE A 30 3.78 8.49 0.53
C PHE A 30 3.73 8.93 1.99
N SER A 31 3.03 10.01 2.27
CA SER A 31 2.86 10.53 3.63
C SER A 31 1.39 10.78 3.92
N PHE A 32 0.95 10.33 5.09
CA PHE A 32 -0.38 10.63 5.62
C PHE A 32 -0.33 11.89 6.49
N PHE A 33 -1.22 12.83 6.21
CA PHE A 33 -1.37 14.08 6.95
C PHE A 33 -2.77 14.20 7.55
N PRO A 34 -2.90 14.70 8.78
CA PRO A 34 -4.21 14.90 9.38
C PRO A 34 -4.97 16.02 8.65
N VAL A 35 -6.30 15.93 8.66
CA VAL A 35 -7.20 17.03 8.31
C VAL A 35 -8.16 17.31 9.46
N ASN A 36 -9.04 18.30 9.31
CA ASN A 36 -10.00 18.69 10.36
C ASN A 36 -11.06 17.61 10.67
N HIS A 37 -11.12 16.52 9.89
CA HIS A 37 -12.03 15.40 10.08
C HIS A 37 -11.24 14.17 10.54
N GLU A 38 -11.66 13.55 11.65
CA GLU A 38 -10.89 12.48 12.31
C GLU A 38 -10.71 11.22 11.45
N ASP A 39 -11.69 10.92 10.60
CA ASP A 39 -11.69 9.74 9.71
C ASP A 39 -11.16 10.03 8.30
N GLU A 40 -10.53 11.17 8.06
CA GLU A 40 -9.94 11.52 6.76
C GLU A 40 -8.47 11.91 6.93
N LEU A 41 -7.65 11.52 5.96
CA LEU A 41 -6.23 11.87 5.87
C LEU A 41 -5.93 12.36 4.45
N ASN A 42 -5.14 13.42 4.34
CA ASN A 42 -4.53 13.77 3.07
C ASN A 42 -3.32 12.86 2.82
N VAL A 43 -3.09 12.53 1.55
CA VAL A 43 -1.95 11.74 1.10
C VAL A 43 -1.18 12.52 0.05
N THR A 44 0.12 12.67 0.26
CA THR A 44 1.04 13.09 -0.80
C THR A 44 1.96 11.91 -1.12
N GLY A 45 1.91 11.43 -2.35
CA GLY A 45 2.68 10.32 -2.87
C GLY A 45 3.70 10.79 -3.90
N PHE A 46 4.87 10.16 -3.87
CA PHE A 46 5.94 10.32 -4.83
C PHE A 46 6.27 8.95 -5.40
N MET A 47 6.18 8.81 -6.71
CA MET A 47 6.48 7.54 -7.38
C MET A 47 7.44 7.75 -8.54
N ARG A 48 8.33 6.79 -8.74
CA ARG A 48 9.17 6.69 -9.93
C ARG A 48 8.64 5.56 -10.80
N LEU A 49 8.03 5.93 -11.92
CA LEU A 49 7.59 5.01 -12.97
C LEU A 49 8.69 4.96 -14.04
N ASN A 50 9.50 3.91 -14.04
CA ASN A 50 10.71 3.81 -14.87
C ASN A 50 11.63 5.05 -14.71
N GLU A 51 11.71 5.91 -15.72
CA GLU A 51 12.55 7.12 -15.72
C GLU A 51 11.75 8.41 -15.40
N THR A 52 10.45 8.28 -15.09
CA THR A 52 9.58 9.42 -14.81
C THR A 52 9.24 9.47 -13.32
N CYS A 53 9.50 10.59 -12.68
CA CYS A 53 9.05 10.87 -11.32
C CYS A 53 7.72 11.63 -11.36
N LEU A 54 6.76 11.17 -10.57
CA LEU A 54 5.44 11.78 -10.42
C LEU A 54 5.15 12.07 -8.95
N GLU A 55 4.49 13.19 -8.72
CA GLU A 55 3.89 13.53 -7.44
C GLU A 55 2.37 13.50 -7.59
N ARG A 56 1.68 12.91 -6.62
CA ARG A 56 0.22 12.86 -6.58
C ARG A 56 -0.29 13.23 -5.19
N ASN A 57 -1.38 13.98 -5.18
CA ASN A 57 -2.10 14.33 -3.97
C ASN A 57 -3.46 13.66 -4.02
N SER A 58 -3.83 12.99 -2.93
CA SER A 58 -5.07 12.22 -2.83
C SER A 58 -5.54 12.19 -1.37
N LYS A 59 -6.59 11.43 -1.09
CA LYS A 59 -7.18 11.31 0.25
C LYS A 59 -7.37 9.87 0.63
N VAL A 60 -7.34 9.59 1.93
CA VAL A 60 -7.73 8.29 2.47
C VAL A 60 -8.75 8.51 3.57
N HIS A 61 -9.87 7.79 3.48
CA HIS A 61 -10.81 7.66 4.58
C HIS A 61 -10.42 6.46 5.45
N VAL A 62 -10.37 6.67 6.76
CA VAL A 62 -9.96 5.69 7.75
C VAL A 62 -11.17 5.21 8.53
N PHE A 63 -11.56 3.97 8.33
CA PHE A 63 -12.66 3.34 9.07
C PHE A 63 -12.07 2.45 10.17
N LEU A 64 -11.77 3.06 11.32
CA LEU A 64 -11.07 2.40 12.44
C LEU A 64 -11.80 1.15 12.96
N GLN A 65 -13.13 1.16 12.99
CA GLN A 65 -13.93 0.05 13.52
C GLN A 65 -13.68 -1.27 12.78
N ASN A 66 -13.36 -1.21 11.49
CA ASN A 66 -13.14 -2.39 10.64
C ASN A 66 -11.73 -2.42 10.04
N SER A 67 -10.80 -1.63 10.59
CA SER A 67 -9.42 -1.50 10.09
C SER A 67 -9.36 -1.32 8.58
N THR A 68 -10.24 -0.49 8.01
CA THR A 68 -10.34 -0.34 6.55
C THR A 68 -9.88 1.05 6.12
N LEU A 69 -9.09 1.11 5.06
CA LEU A 69 -8.72 2.34 4.37
C LEU A 69 -9.42 2.39 3.02
N MET A 70 -9.97 3.55 2.68
CA MET A 70 -10.53 3.84 1.36
C MET A 70 -9.75 4.99 0.72
N HIS A 71 -8.97 4.67 -0.30
CA HIS A 71 -8.19 5.62 -1.08
C HIS A 71 -9.09 6.27 -2.14
N VAL A 72 -9.10 7.59 -2.12
CA VAL A 72 -9.87 8.46 -3.00
C VAL A 72 -8.91 9.36 -3.76
N ASP A 73 -8.94 9.28 -5.08
CA ASP A 73 -8.19 10.14 -5.99
C ASP A 73 -9.16 10.81 -6.96
N GLU A 74 -9.02 12.12 -7.18
CA GLU A 74 -9.94 12.93 -8.00
C GLU A 74 -11.45 12.69 -7.74
N ASN A 75 -11.83 12.51 -6.47
CA ASN A 75 -13.20 12.17 -6.01
C ASN A 75 -13.71 10.79 -6.45
N GLN A 76 -12.84 9.89 -6.90
CA GLN A 76 -13.16 8.50 -7.21
C GLN A 76 -12.48 7.56 -6.23
N VAL A 77 -13.19 6.49 -5.84
CA VAL A 77 -12.60 5.43 -5.01
C VAL A 77 -11.71 4.58 -5.90
N VAL A 78 -10.40 4.67 -5.68
CA VAL A 78 -9.41 3.89 -6.45
C VAL A 78 -9.03 2.59 -5.74
N SER A 79 -9.05 2.57 -4.40
CA SER A 79 -8.81 1.35 -3.65
C SER A 79 -9.53 1.33 -2.31
N VAL A 80 -9.95 0.13 -1.87
CA VAL A 80 -10.37 -0.15 -0.50
C VAL A 80 -9.54 -1.31 0.00
N ALA A 81 -8.93 -1.16 1.16
CA ALA A 81 -8.07 -2.20 1.73
C ALA A 81 -8.31 -2.38 3.22
N LYS A 82 -8.23 -3.62 3.67
CA LYS A 82 -8.11 -3.95 5.10
C LYS A 82 -6.65 -3.81 5.53
N MET A 83 -6.43 -3.02 6.56
CA MET A 83 -5.14 -2.91 7.23
C MET A 83 -4.89 -4.13 8.10
N ILE A 84 -3.72 -4.72 7.89
CA ILE A 84 -3.13 -5.72 8.76
C ILE A 84 -1.93 -5.01 9.38
N GLN A 85 -2.13 -4.43 10.56
CA GLN A 85 -1.10 -3.67 11.27
C GLN A 85 -0.72 -4.40 12.56
N SER A 86 0.35 -5.18 12.49
CA SER A 86 0.96 -5.88 13.62
C SER A 86 2.01 -5.04 14.35
N ASP A 87 2.68 -4.14 13.62
CA ASP A 87 3.75 -3.27 14.11
C ASP A 87 3.52 -1.80 13.70
N LYS A 88 4.07 -0.86 14.49
CA LYS A 88 3.96 0.59 14.21
C LYS A 88 4.69 1.03 12.95
N ASP A 89 5.70 0.26 12.54
CA ASP A 89 6.58 0.53 11.42
C ASP A 89 6.24 -0.33 10.19
N LEU A 90 5.16 -1.12 10.29
CA LEU A 90 4.66 -2.01 9.26
C LEU A 90 3.24 -1.63 8.85
N LEU A 91 2.99 -1.62 7.54
CA LEU A 91 1.67 -1.43 6.97
C LEU A 91 1.45 -2.46 5.86
N ILE A 92 0.63 -3.47 6.15
CA ILE A 92 0.19 -4.45 5.16
C ILE A 92 -1.26 -4.13 4.79
N LEU A 93 -1.54 -4.00 3.50
CA LEU A 93 -2.88 -3.70 2.99
C LEU A 93 -3.39 -4.85 2.12
N ASN A 94 -4.51 -5.43 2.52
CA ASN A 94 -5.26 -6.42 1.72
C ASN A 94 -6.37 -5.70 0.95
N HIS A 95 -6.21 -5.55 -0.35
CA HIS A 95 -7.12 -4.78 -1.19
C HIS A 95 -8.36 -5.60 -1.54
N THR A 96 -9.54 -5.09 -1.19
CA THR A 96 -10.82 -5.82 -1.24
C THR A 96 -11.82 -5.25 -2.24
N ASN A 97 -11.55 -4.09 -2.86
CA ASN A 97 -12.43 -3.53 -3.91
C ASN A 97 -12.18 -4.11 -5.30
N ILE A 98 -11.36 -5.16 -5.39
CA ILE A 98 -11.04 -5.87 -6.63
C ILE A 98 -11.33 -7.36 -6.43
N ASP A 99 -11.86 -8.02 -7.45
CA ASP A 99 -12.22 -9.46 -7.41
C ASP A 99 -10.99 -10.40 -7.48
N PHE A 100 -9.80 -9.84 -7.26
CA PHE A 100 -8.54 -10.55 -7.30
C PHE A 100 -7.80 -10.37 -5.97
N PRO A 101 -7.16 -11.43 -5.44
CA PRO A 101 -6.24 -11.28 -4.32
C PRO A 101 -5.20 -10.21 -4.64
N SER A 102 -4.96 -9.31 -3.69
CA SER A 102 -4.00 -8.23 -3.84
C SER A 102 -3.53 -7.76 -2.47
N LEU A 103 -2.23 -7.78 -2.25
CA LEU A 103 -1.60 -7.43 -0.99
C LEU A 103 -0.43 -6.47 -1.24
N SER A 104 -0.29 -5.45 -0.42
CA SER A 104 0.88 -4.57 -0.45
C SER A 104 1.53 -4.44 0.92
N LEU A 105 2.82 -4.15 0.91
CA LEU A 105 3.69 -3.95 2.05
C LEU A 105 4.31 -2.56 1.96
N SER A 106 4.14 -1.78 3.02
CA SER A 106 4.85 -0.53 3.23
C SER A 106 5.52 -0.50 4.60
N ALA A 107 6.62 0.25 4.71
CA ALA A 107 7.40 0.39 5.94
C ALA A 107 7.84 1.83 6.18
N ARG A 108 8.33 2.13 7.38
CA ARG A 108 8.80 3.49 7.75
C ARG A 108 10.14 3.87 7.17
N THR A 109 10.89 2.90 6.67
CA THR A 109 12.14 3.11 5.95
C THR A 109 12.12 2.26 4.68
N PRO A 110 12.97 2.55 3.67
CA PRO A 110 13.10 1.71 2.49
C PRO A 110 13.59 0.28 2.77
N ASN A 111 14.17 0.05 3.95
CA ASN A 111 14.75 -1.25 4.33
C ASN A 111 13.83 -1.93 5.35
N VAL A 112 13.16 -3.00 4.92
CA VAL A 112 12.31 -3.80 5.80
C VAL A 112 13.14 -4.83 6.59
N SER A 113 12.78 -5.07 7.85
CA SER A 113 13.40 -6.13 8.64
C SER A 113 13.03 -7.51 8.10
N LYS A 114 13.86 -8.51 8.38
CA LYS A 114 13.58 -9.90 7.98
C LYS A 114 12.25 -10.39 8.56
N GLU A 115 11.96 -10.07 9.81
CA GLU A 115 10.73 -10.45 10.52
C GLU A 115 9.48 -9.87 9.84
N HIS A 116 9.47 -8.57 9.54
CA HIS A 116 8.36 -7.91 8.84
C HIS A 116 8.14 -8.47 7.43
N LEU A 117 9.23 -8.82 6.73
CA LEU A 117 9.13 -9.45 5.41
C LEU A 117 8.58 -10.88 5.50
N GLU A 118 8.98 -11.65 6.50
CA GLU A 118 8.43 -13.01 6.75
C GLU A 118 6.94 -12.97 7.11
N GLU A 119 6.50 -11.97 7.89
CA GLU A 119 5.09 -11.76 8.16
C GLU A 119 4.29 -11.47 6.89
N PHE A 120 4.79 -10.54 6.05
CA PHE A 120 4.16 -10.24 4.77
C PHE A 120 4.07 -11.48 3.86
N LYS A 121 5.14 -12.29 3.79
CA LYS A 121 5.16 -13.54 3.03
C LYS A 121 4.16 -14.56 3.57
N ALA A 122 3.98 -14.64 4.89
CA ALA A 122 2.97 -15.51 5.48
C ALA A 122 1.55 -15.11 5.04
N HIS A 123 1.24 -13.80 5.02
CA HIS A 123 -0.04 -13.31 4.52
C HIS A 123 -0.24 -13.58 3.02
N LEU A 124 0.80 -13.41 2.21
CA LEU A 124 0.77 -13.76 0.78
C LEU A 124 0.46 -15.25 0.56
N HIS A 125 1.11 -16.14 1.32
CA HIS A 125 0.88 -17.58 1.23
C HIS A 125 -0.57 -17.93 1.62
N CYS A 126 -1.14 -17.28 2.63
CA CYS A 126 -2.56 -17.46 2.99
C CYS A 126 -3.52 -17.05 1.85
N LEU A 127 -3.11 -16.11 0.99
CA LEU A 127 -3.86 -15.70 -0.21
C LEU A 127 -3.52 -16.55 -1.44
N GLY A 128 -2.66 -17.56 -1.30
CA GLY A 128 -2.27 -18.48 -2.37
C GLY A 128 -1.29 -17.90 -3.37
N PHE A 129 -0.55 -16.86 -3.01
CA PHE A 129 0.56 -16.32 -3.81
C PHE A 129 1.84 -17.13 -3.62
N THR A 130 2.64 -17.22 -4.67
CA THR A 130 4.04 -17.69 -4.61
C THR A 130 5.01 -16.53 -4.46
N GLU A 131 6.26 -16.80 -4.08
CA GLU A 131 7.29 -15.75 -3.96
C GLU A 131 7.62 -15.08 -5.30
N GLU A 132 7.45 -15.80 -6.42
CA GLU A 132 7.70 -15.31 -7.77
C GLU A 132 6.65 -14.28 -8.23
N GLU A 133 5.47 -14.27 -7.61
CA GLU A 133 4.40 -13.31 -7.88
C GLU A 133 4.59 -11.98 -7.12
N VAL A 134 5.60 -11.88 -6.25
CA VAL A 134 5.87 -10.68 -5.48
C VAL A 134 6.77 -9.72 -6.25
N LEU A 135 6.29 -8.50 -6.43
CA LEU A 135 7.03 -7.41 -7.04
C LEU A 135 7.57 -6.50 -5.94
N TYR A 136 8.89 -6.27 -5.96
CA TYR A 136 9.59 -5.37 -5.05
C TYR A 136 9.96 -4.07 -5.79
N THR A 137 9.86 -2.96 -5.08
CA THR A 137 10.47 -1.70 -5.52
C THR A 137 11.97 -1.69 -5.26
N SER A 138 12.71 -0.95 -6.09
CA SER A 138 14.18 -0.93 -6.19
C SER A 138 14.78 0.44 -5.89
#